data_AF-A0A0S8F9Z6-F1
#
_entry.id   AF-A0A0S8F9Z6-F1
#
_cell.length_a   1.000
_cell.length_b   1.000
_cell.length_c   1.000
_cell.angle_alpha   90.00
_cell.angle_beta   90.00
_cell.angle_gamma   90.00
#
_symmetry.space_group_name_H-M   'P 1'
#
loop_
_entity.id
_entity.type
_entity.pdbx_description
1 polymer ?
#
loop_
_entity_poly.entity_id
_entity_poly.type
_entity_poly.pdbx_seq_one_letter_code
_entity_poly.pdbx_strand_id
1 'polypeptide(L)' 'MSIIYVLIPLGLILLGLAIWAFFWAAGSGQFDDLETPAWRILLDDDRRPPDTNREPTDGDEIPEKDDER' A
#
# COMPACT_ATOMS: atom_id res chain seq x y z
N MET A 1 5.50 -29.08 -47.53
CA MET A 1 5.16 -29.49 -46.16
C MET A 1 6.41 -29.44 -45.27
N SER A 2 6.93 -28.24 -44.99
CA SER A 2 8.18 -28.04 -44.25
C SER A 2 8.01 -27.12 -43.04
N ILE A 3 6.93 -26.34 -42.99
CA ILE A 3 6.68 -25.37 -41.92
C ILE A 3 6.54 -26.03 -40.53
N ILE A 4 6.14 -27.30 -40.50
CA ILE A 4 6.00 -28.07 -39.26
C ILE A 4 7.33 -28.20 -38.50
N TYR A 5 8.46 -28.23 -39.22
CA TYR A 5 9.80 -28.26 -38.62
C TYR A 5 10.19 -26.95 -37.94
N VAL A 6 9.48 -25.85 -38.23
CA VAL A 6 9.66 -24.56 -37.57
C VAL A 6 8.64 -24.37 -36.46
N LEU A 7 7.37 -24.73 -36.69
CA LEU A 7 6.30 -24.54 -35.72
C LEU A 7 6.48 -25.37 -34.45
N ILE A 8 6.90 -26.63 -34.58
CA ILE A 8 7.09 -27.52 -33.41
C ILE A 8 8.16 -26.96 -32.44
N PRO A 9 9.41 -26.69 -32.87
CA PRO A 9 10.41 -26.16 -31.95
C PRO A 9 10.06 -24.77 -31.43
N LEU A 10 9.48 -23.90 -32.26
CA LEU A 10 9.04 -22.57 -31.82
C LEU A 10 7.95 -22.68 -30.73
N GLY A 11 6.98 -23.58 -30.91
CA GLY A 11 5.95 -23.85 -29.92
C GLY A 11 6.52 -24.39 -28.60
N LEU A 12 7.50 -25.29 -28.65
CA LEU A 12 8.17 -25.82 -27.47
C LEU A 12 8.95 -24.73 -26.71
N ILE A 13 9.63 -23.83 -27.43
CA ILE A 13 10.33 -22.68 -26.81
C ILE A 13 9.33 -21.75 -26.12
N LEU A 14 8.24 -21.39 -26.80
CA LEU A 14 7.21 -20.52 -26.24
C LEU A 14 6.52 -21.16 -25.02
N LEU A 15 6.23 -22.46 -25.08
CA LEU A 15 5.69 -23.21 -23.95
C LEU A 15 6.66 -23.25 -22.77
N GLY A 16 7.95 -23.49 -23.03
CA GLY A 16 8.99 -23.47 -22.01
C GLY A 16 9.13 -22.09 -21.34
N LEU A 17 9.12 -21.02 -22.13
CA LEU A 17 9.14 -19.64 -21.64
C LEU A 17 7.92 -19.33 -20.78
N ALA A 18 6.72 -19.76 -21.21
CA ALA A 18 5.48 -19.56 -20.46
C ALA A 18 5.52 -20.27 -19.09
N ILE A 19 5.96 -21.53 -19.06
CA ILE A 19 6.11 -22.31 -17.83
C ILE A 19 7.14 -21.66 -16.90
N TRP A 20 8.29 -21.25 -17.45
CA TRP A 20 9.34 -20.57 -16.67
C TRP A 20 8.83 -19.25 -16.06
N ALA A 21 8.16 -18.42 -16.86
CA ALA A 21 7.58 -17.17 -16.40
C ALA A 21 6.50 -17.39 -15.32
N PHE A 22 5.68 -18.43 -15.47
CA PHE A 22 4.67 -18.81 -14.49
C PHE A 22 5.30 -19.15 -13.13
N PHE A 23 6.34 -19.99 -13.10
CA PHE A 23 7.02 -20.34 -11.85
C PHE A 23 7.77 -19.15 -11.24
N TRP A 24 8.36 -18.29 -12.07
CA TRP A 24 8.99 -17.05 -11.61
C TRP A 24 7.99 -16.11 -10.93
N ALA A 25 6.82 -15.88 -11.56
CA ALA A 25 5.76 -15.05 -11.01
C ALA A 25 5.07 -15.68 -9.78
N ALA A 26 4.90 -17.01 -9.78
CA ALA A 26 4.34 -17.70 -8.61
C ALA A 26 5.27 -17.62 -7.39
N GLY A 27 6.59 -17.61 -7.61
CA GLY A 27 7.61 -17.48 -6.56
C GLY A 27 7.98 -16.04 -6.20
N SER A 28 7.50 -15.03 -6.91
CA SER A 28 7.94 -13.63 -6.74
C SER A 28 7.33 -12.91 -5.52
N GLY A 29 7.04 -13.63 -4.45
CA GLY A 29 6.83 -13.05 -3.11
C GLY A 29 5.66 -12.08 -2.96
N GLN A 30 4.74 -12.00 -3.92
CA GLN A 30 3.61 -11.05 -3.90
C GLN A 30 2.60 -11.29 -2.76
N PHE A 31 2.82 -12.31 -1.95
CA PHE A 31 1.98 -12.69 -0.81
C PHE A 31 2.52 -12.21 0.54
N ASP A 32 3.73 -11.63 0.57
CA ASP A 32 4.37 -11.16 1.80
C ASP A 32 3.77 -9.82 2.29
N ASP A 33 3.03 -9.12 1.44
CA ASP A 33 2.36 -7.84 1.76
C ASP A 33 0.84 -7.98 1.99
N LEU A 34 0.32 -9.21 2.10
CA LEU A 34 -1.09 -9.44 2.51
C LEU A 34 -1.29 -9.38 4.03
N GLU A 35 -0.21 -9.28 4.82
CA GLU A 35 -0.26 -9.43 6.27
C GLU A 35 -0.42 -8.11 7.05
N THR A 36 -0.61 -6.94 6.42
CA THR A 36 -0.74 -5.67 7.18
C THR A 36 -1.72 -4.62 6.62
N PRO A 37 -3.03 -4.92 6.53
CA PRO A 37 -4.01 -3.84 6.75
C PRO A 37 -5.14 -4.18 7.74
N ALA A 38 -5.36 -5.44 8.09
CA ALA A 38 -6.51 -5.84 8.93
C ALA A 38 -6.42 -5.35 10.38
N TRP A 39 -5.21 -5.23 10.93
CA TRP A 39 -5.00 -4.83 12.33
C TRP A 39 -5.07 -3.30 12.54
N ARG A 40 -4.85 -2.49 11.50
CA ARG A 40 -4.89 -1.02 11.62
C ARG A 40 -6.31 -0.50 11.87
N ILE A 41 -7.32 -1.14 11.26
CA ILE A 41 -8.71 -0.69 11.39
C ILE A 41 -9.33 -1.00 12.76
N LEU A 42 -8.81 -1.99 13.49
CA LEU A 42 -9.24 -2.35 14.83
C LEU A 42 -8.47 -1.60 15.94
N LEU A 43 -7.30 -1.03 15.63
CA LEU A 43 -6.46 -0.29 16.60
C LEU A 43 -6.49 1.24 16.41
N ASP A 44 -7.07 1.76 15.32
CA ASP A 44 -7.18 3.21 15.06
C ASP A 44 -8.37 3.89 15.78
N ASP A 45 -9.25 3.14 16.46
CA ASP A 45 -10.38 3.74 17.21
C ASP A 45 -9.93 4.40 18.55
N ASP A 46 -8.72 4.08 19.03
CA ASP A 46 -8.19 4.62 20.29
C ASP A 46 -7.20 5.78 20.12
N ARG A 47 -6.96 6.25 18.89
CA ARG A 47 -6.09 7.41 18.63
C ARG A 47 -6.80 8.44 17.79
N ARG A 48 -7.63 9.23 18.47
CA ARG A 48 -8.09 10.55 18.03
C ARG A 48 -6.95 11.27 17.27
N PRO A 49 -7.09 11.58 15.98
CA PRO A 49 -6.16 12.47 15.30
C PRO A 49 -6.24 13.83 16.01
N PRO A 50 -5.11 14.51 16.29
CA PRO A 50 -5.20 15.90 16.71
C PRO A 50 -5.87 16.67 15.56
N ASP A 51 -7.03 17.28 15.84
CA ASP A 51 -7.68 18.23 14.94
C ASP A 51 -6.64 19.28 14.50
N THR A 52 -6.13 19.13 13.29
CA THR A 52 -5.19 20.10 12.69
C THR A 52 -5.91 21.31 12.11
N ASN A 53 -7.22 21.43 12.32
CA ASN A 53 -8.03 22.53 11.79
C ASN A 53 -8.33 23.63 12.82
N ARG A 54 -7.45 23.82 13.81
CA ARG A 54 -7.42 25.08 14.56
C ARG A 54 -6.74 26.14 13.70
N GLU A 55 -7.57 26.83 12.93
CA GLU A 55 -7.26 28.13 12.35
C GLU A 55 -6.71 29.04 13.48
N PRO A 56 -5.53 29.63 13.32
CA PRO A 56 -4.97 30.52 14.32
C PRO A 56 -5.66 31.89 14.22
N THR A 57 -5.73 32.57 15.37
CA THR A 57 -6.10 33.99 15.55
C THR A 57 -7.57 34.34 15.42
N ASP A 58 -8.22 34.62 16.55
CA ASP A 58 -8.46 36.02 16.99
C ASP A 58 -9.13 35.99 18.38
N GLY A 59 -8.75 36.91 19.26
CA GLY A 59 -9.44 37.13 20.54
C GLY A 59 -8.73 36.64 21.81
N ASP A 60 -7.44 36.94 21.97
CA ASP A 60 -6.87 37.14 23.31
C ASP A 60 -7.42 38.45 23.89
N GLU A 61 -8.69 38.45 24.32
CA GLU A 61 -9.25 39.49 25.19
C GLU A 61 -9.89 38.85 26.42
N ILE A 62 -9.08 38.62 27.45
CA ILE A 62 -9.51 38.86 28.82
C ILE A 62 -8.38 39.66 29.49
N PRO A 63 -8.51 40.98 29.67
CA PRO A 63 -7.56 41.73 30.47
C PRO A 63 -7.69 41.29 31.93
N GLU A 64 -6.60 40.70 32.41
CA GLU A 64 -5.96 40.90 33.71
C GLU A 64 -6.90 41.20 34.88
N LYS A 65 -7.09 40.19 35.74
CA LYS A 65 -7.58 40.41 37.10
C LYS A 65 -6.48 41.12 37.88
N ASP A 66 -6.67 42.42 38.10
CA ASP A 66 -5.95 43.18 39.12
C ASP A 66 -6.28 42.59 40.50
N ASP A 67 -5.38 41.72 40.97
CA ASP A 67 -5.25 41.33 42.37
C ASP A 67 -3.97 42.01 42.87
N GLU A 68 -4.08 43.21 43.48
CA GLU A 68 -3.17 43.74 44.52
C GLU A 68 -3.52 45.19 44.93
N ARG A 69 -4.28 45.35 46.03
CA ARG A 69 -3.94 46.19 47.20
C ARG A 69 -4.98 46.12 48.31
#